data_AF-A0A8J6Y865-F1
#
_entry.id   AF-A0A8J6Y865-F1
#
_cell.length_a   1.000
_cell.length_b   1.000
_cell.length_c   1.000
_cell.angle_alpha   90.00
_cell.angle_beta   90.00
_cell.angle_gamma   90.00
#
_symmetry.space_group_name_H-M   'P 1'
#
loop_
_entity.id
_entity.type
_entity.pdbx_description
1 polymer ?
#
loop_
_entity_poly.entity_id
_entity_poly.type
_entity_poly.pdbx_seq_one_letter_code
_entity_poly.pdbx_strand_id
1 'polypeptide(L)' 'MAAAALEAGFADGAVHVVESADEATEVLSRELRPRDVVLVKGSRGVGLDRTVAALTGEEAA' A
#
# COMPACT_ATOMS: atom_id res chain seq x y z
N MET A 1 -8.19 9.96 -5.91
CA MET A 1 -8.86 9.30 -4.77
C MET A 1 -9.46 7.99 -5.25
N ALA A 2 -9.80 7.06 -4.35
CA ALA A 2 -10.18 5.67 -4.68
C ALA A 2 -11.24 5.54 -5.79
N ALA A 3 -12.24 6.43 -5.81
CA ALA A 3 -13.25 6.50 -6.86
C ALA A 3 -12.67 6.56 -8.28
N ALA A 4 -11.60 7.33 -8.50
CA ALA A 4 -10.97 7.46 -9.81
C ALA A 4 -10.30 6.15 -10.28
N ALA A 5 -9.84 5.30 -9.37
CA ALA A 5 -9.29 3.98 -9.72
C ALA A 5 -10.41 3.01 -10.15
N LEU A 6 -11.55 3.06 -9.45
CA LEU A 6 -12.75 2.28 -9.82
C LEU A 6 -13.31 2.74 -11.17
N GLU A 7 -13.42 4.05 -11.39
CA GLU A 7 -13.82 4.64 -12.68
C GLU A 7 -12.87 4.26 -13.83
N ALA A 8 -11.58 4.07 -13.52
CA ALA A 8 -10.58 3.59 -14.48
C ALA A 8 -10.67 2.08 -14.76
N GLY A 9 -11.58 1.35 -14.11
CA GLY A 9 -11.87 -0.06 -14.39
C GLY A 9 -11.11 -1.06 -13.51
N PHE A 10 -10.55 -0.63 -12.38
CA PHE A 10 -10.02 -1.58 -11.40
C PHE A 10 -11.18 -2.41 -10.81
N ALA A 11 -10.96 -3.72 -10.67
CA ALA A 11 -11.98 -4.64 -10.16
C ALA A 11 -12.37 -4.33 -8.70
N ASP A 12 -13.61 -4.67 -8.34
CA ASP A 12 -14.04 -4.64 -6.94
C ASP A 12 -13.13 -5.54 -6.10
N GLY A 13 -12.65 -4.99 -4.98
CA GLY A 13 -11.67 -5.65 -4.11
C GLY A 13 -10.20 -5.44 -4.51
N ALA A 14 -9.89 -4.88 -5.67
CA ALA A 14 -8.53 -4.48 -6.04
C ALA A 14 -8.15 -3.07 -5.52
N VAL A 15 -9.11 -2.36 -4.92
CA VAL A 15 -8.93 -1.02 -4.36
C VAL A 15 -9.21 -1.08 -2.87
N HIS A 16 -8.19 -0.82 -2.05
CA HIS A 16 -8.31 -0.75 -0.60
C HIS A 16 -8.13 0.70 -0.14
N VAL A 17 -9.00 1.17 0.75
CA VAL A 17 -8.88 2.46 1.41
C VAL A 17 -8.62 2.20 2.88
N VAL A 18 -7.55 2.77 3.41
CA VAL A 18 -7.09 2.60 4.79
C VAL A 18 -6.71 3.97 5.36
N GLU A 19 -6.76 4.10 6.68
CA GLU A 19 -6.52 5.38 7.36
C GLU A 19 -5.07 5.53 7.84
N SER A 20 -4.30 4.44 7.85
CA SER A 20 -2.94 4.43 8.40
C SER A 20 -1.95 3.54 7.63
N ALA A 21 -0.66 3.80 7.88
CA ALA A 21 0.43 2.98 7.37
C ALA A 21 0.42 1.54 7.92
N ASP A 22 -0.09 1.35 9.14
CA ASP A 22 -0.19 0.04 9.79
C ASP A 22 -1.29 -0.78 9.12
N GLU A 23 -2.47 -0.20 8.90
CA GLU A 23 -3.56 -0.84 8.14
C GLU A 23 -3.14 -1.17 6.70
N ALA A 24 -2.39 -0.26 6.05
CA ALA A 24 -1.83 -0.53 4.73
C ALA A 24 -0.89 -1.75 4.74
N THR A 25 -0.07 -1.88 5.78
CA THR A 25 0.84 -3.02 5.96
C THR A 25 0.06 -4.31 6.16
N GLU A 26 -1.02 -4.31 6.94
CA GLU A 26 -1.87 -5.48 7.15
C GLU A 26 -2.54 -5.95 5.86
N VAL A 27 -3.07 -5.03 5.06
CA VAL A 27 -3.66 -5.35 3.75
C VAL A 27 -2.61 -5.95 2.83
N LEU A 28 -1.47 -5.27 2.66
CA LEU A 28 -0.40 -5.72 1.76
C LEU A 28 0.17 -7.08 2.18
N SER A 29 0.26 -7.36 3.47
CA SER A 29 0.74 -8.66 3.98
C SER A 29 -0.19 -9.84 3.63
N ARG A 30 -1.48 -9.57 3.39
CA ARG A 30 -2.47 -10.59 2.99
C ARG A 30 -2.54 -10.76 1.48
N GLU A 31 -2.38 -9.68 0.73
CA GLU A 31 -2.55 -9.67 -0.72
C GLU A 31 -1.28 -10.06 -1.49
N LEU A 32 -0.11 -9.64 -1.01
CA LEU A 32 1.15 -9.84 -1.72
C LEU A 32 1.61 -11.29 -1.71
N ARG A 33 2.19 -11.70 -2.83
CA ARG A 33 2.77 -13.01 -3.06
C ARG A 33 4.26 -12.89 -3.36
N PRO A 34 5.03 -13.99 -3.22
CA PRO A 34 6.42 -13.99 -3.63
C PRO A 34 6.57 -13.53 -5.09
N ARG A 35 7.50 -12.60 -5.32
CA ARG A 35 7.84 -11.96 -6.60
C ARG A 35 6.90 -10.84 -7.09
N ASP A 36 5.92 -10.43 -6.29
CA ASP A 36 5.16 -9.23 -6.60
C ASP A 36 6.04 -7.97 -6.52
N VAL A 37 5.71 -6.98 -7.35
CA VAL A 37 6.38 -5.68 -7.37
C VAL A 37 5.40 -4.62 -6.89
N VAL A 38 5.81 -3.86 -5.87
CA VAL A 38 4.98 -2.82 -5.26
C VAL A 38 5.55 -1.45 -5.57
N LEU A 39 4.71 -0.57 -6.12
CA LEU A 39 5.02 0.86 -6.26
C LEU A 39 4.36 1.62 -5.11
N VAL A 40 5.17 2.12 -4.18
CA VAL A 40 4.69 3.02 -3.12
C VAL A 40 4.82 4.47 -3.58
N LYS A 41 3.71 5.20 -3.56
CA LYS A 41 3.66 6.63 -3.91
C LYS A 41 3.08 7.43 -2.76
N GLY A 42 3.88 8.31 -2.17
CA GLY A 42 3.46 9.28 -1.16
C GLY A 42 4.60 10.24 -0.81
N SER A 43 4.29 11.32 -0.11
CA SER A 43 5.31 12.21 0.43
C SER A 43 5.76 11.74 1.81
N ARG A 44 6.98 12.11 2.24
CA ARG A 44 7.52 11.79 3.57
C ARG A 44 6.57 12.18 4.73
N GLY A 45 5.77 13.23 4.55
CA GLY A 45 4.80 13.69 5.56
C GLY A 45 3.62 12.74 5.80
N VAL A 46 3.31 11.84 4.86
CA VAL A 46 2.26 10.81 5.03
C VAL A 46 2.80 9.57 5.77
N GLY A 47 4.13 9.41 5.85
CA GLY A 47 4.75 8.34 6.61
C GLY A 47 4.60 6.94 6.00
N LEU A 48 4.41 6.84 4.67
CA LEU A 48 4.38 5.56 3.94
C LEU A 48 5.73 4.84 3.95
N ASP A 49 6.83 5.53 4.25
CA ASP A 49 8.16 4.93 4.39
C ASP A 49 8.16 3.84 5.48
N ARG A 50 7.30 3.98 6.49
CA ARG A 50 7.09 2.94 7.52
C ARG A 50 6.45 1.66 6.96
N THR A 51 5.54 1.78 5.99
CA THR A 51 4.97 0.62 5.30
C THR A 51 6.03 -0.08 4.46
N VAL A 52 6.91 0.68 3.78
CA VAL A 52 8.03 0.10 3.01
C VAL A 52 8.97 -0.67 3.94
N ALA A 53 9.41 -0.04 5.02
CA ALA A 53 10.26 -0.66 6.04
C ALA A 53 9.66 -1.97 6.57
N ALA A 54 8.36 -1.99 6.89
CA ALA A 54 7.68 -3.18 7.36
C ALA A 54 7.62 -4.31 6.31
N LEU A 55 7.49 -3.98 5.01
CA LEU A 55 7.42 -4.96 3.93
C LEU A 55 8.80 -5.52 3.54
N THR A 56 9.85 -4.71 3.59
CA THR A 56 11.21 -5.14 3.23
C THR A 56 11.97 -5.73 4.41
N GLY A 57 11.50 -5.50 5.64
CA GLY A 57 12.23 -5.86 6.87
C GLY A 57 13.45 -4.96 7.12
N GLU A 58 13.50 -3.79 6.48
CA GLU A 58 14.57 -2.80 6.60
C GLU A 58 14.13 -1.65 7.52
N GLU A 59 15.07 -0.93 8.13
CA GLU A 59 14.74 0.25 8.95
C GLU A 59 14.29 1.42 8.07
N ALA A 60 13.28 2.18 8.50
CA ALA A 60 12.83 3.38 7.80
C ALA A 60 13.91 4.48 7.85
N ALA A 61 14.22 5.07 6.69
CA ALA A 61 15.23 6.11 6.51
C ALA A 61 14.82 7.51 7.01
#